data_AF-A0A497NDY0-F1
#
_entry.id   AF-A0A497NDY0-F1
#
_cell.length_a   1.000
_cell.length_b   1.000
_cell.length_c   1.000
_cell.angle_alpha   90.00
_cell.angle_beta   90.00
_cell.angle_gamma   90.00
#
_symmetry.space_group_name_H-M   'P 1'
#
loop_
_entity.id
_entity.type
_entity.pdbx_description
1 polymer ?
#
loop_
_entity_poly.entity_id
_entity_poly.type
_entity_poly.pdbx_seq_one_letter_code
_entity_poly.pdbx_strand_id
1 'polypeptide(L)' 'AMTLSYGSTKTLEKAREVEVAERIVDELYRELEVKILNGDMEIPALLLLRDVIALLEDAADKAEDASDAARIVAFAI' A
#
# COMPACT_ATOMS: atom_id res chain seq x y z
N ALA A 1 -17.22 -26.49 10.39
CA ALA A 1 -16.58 -26.53 9.05
C ALA A 1 -17.01 -25.35 8.16
N MET A 2 -18.31 -25.09 7.93
CA MET A 2 -18.75 -23.98 7.05
C MET A 2 -18.36 -22.56 7.51
N THR A 3 -18.24 -22.31 8.82
CA THR A 3 -17.91 -20.96 9.34
C THR A 3 -16.47 -20.52 9.02
N LEU A 4 -15.52 -21.46 8.86
CA LEU A 4 -14.13 -21.15 8.52
C LEU A 4 -13.97 -20.75 7.04
N SER A 5 -14.70 -21.43 6.14
CA SER A 5 -14.70 -21.14 4.70
C SER A 5 -15.28 -19.76 4.35
N TYR A 6 -16.24 -19.25 5.13
CA TYR A 6 -16.73 -17.88 4.94
C TYR A 6 -15.67 -16.82 5.26
N GLY A 7 -14.83 -17.09 6.27
CA GLY A 7 -13.72 -16.22 6.66
C GLY A 7 -12.61 -16.17 5.61
N SER A 8 -12.24 -17.29 5.00
CA SER A 8 -11.21 -17.33 3.96
C SER A 8 -11.64 -16.58 2.70
N THR A 9 -12.88 -16.77 2.24
CA THR A 9 -13.38 -16.07 1.04
C THR A 9 -13.36 -14.55 1.21
N LYS A 10 -13.85 -14.04 2.35
CA LYS A 10 -13.84 -12.60 2.66
C LYS A 10 -12.41 -12.05 2.85
N THR A 11 -11.50 -12.86 3.37
CA THR A 11 -10.07 -12.49 3.51
C THR A 11 -9.43 -12.32 2.13
N LEU A 12 -9.70 -13.24 1.20
CA LEU A 12 -9.21 -13.16 -0.17
C LEU A 12 -9.75 -11.93 -0.92
N GLU A 13 -11.04 -11.60 -0.73
CA GLU A 13 -11.63 -10.38 -1.27
C GLU A 13 -10.93 -9.13 -0.73
N LYS A 14 -10.74 -9.05 0.59
CA LYS A 14 -10.05 -7.90 1.22
C LYS A 14 -8.57 -7.81 0.84
N ALA A 15 -7.89 -8.94 0.70
CA ALA A 15 -6.51 -8.94 0.24
C ALA A 15 -6.39 -8.36 -1.17
N ARG A 16 -7.34 -8.67 -2.04
CA ARG A 16 -7.41 -8.09 -3.40
C ARG A 16 -7.71 -6.58 -3.38
N GLU A 17 -8.57 -6.12 -2.47
CA GLU A 17 -8.82 -4.68 -2.31
C GLU A 17 -7.55 -3.93 -1.87
N VAL A 18 -6.76 -4.52 -0.95
CA VAL A 18 -5.48 -3.95 -0.52
C VAL A 18 -4.47 -3.92 -1.66
N GLU A 19 -4.34 -5.01 -2.43
CA GLU A 19 -3.46 -5.07 -3.62
C GLU A 19 -3.83 -4.01 -4.67
N VAL A 20 -5.11 -3.71 -4.86
CA VAL A 20 -5.54 -2.63 -5.76
C VAL A 20 -5.21 -1.26 -5.18
N ALA A 21 -5.37 -1.08 -3.87
CA ALA A 21 -5.07 0.17 -3.21
C ALA A 21 -3.57 0.47 -3.21
N GLU A 22 -2.72 -0.52 -2.93
CA GLU A 22 -1.25 -0.41 -2.95
C GLU A 22 -0.77 0.11 -4.32
N ARG A 23 -1.19 -0.52 -5.42
CA ARG A 23 -0.82 -0.06 -6.78
C ARG A 23 -1.19 1.40 -7.07
N ILE A 24 -2.29 1.88 -6.49
CA ILE A 24 -2.69 3.28 -6.64
C ILE A 24 -1.73 4.19 -5.86
N VAL A 25 -1.34 3.81 -4.65
CA VAL A 25 -0.36 4.57 -3.85
C VAL A 25 0.99 4.58 -4.56
N ASP A 26 1.42 3.44 -5.09
CA ASP A 26 2.66 3.23 -5.82
C ASP A 26 2.76 4.11 -7.09
N GLU A 27 1.65 4.23 -7.86
CA GLU A 27 1.55 5.17 -8.98
C GLU A 27 1.59 6.64 -8.51
N LEU A 28 0.86 6.98 -7.45
CA LEU A 28 0.84 8.33 -6.88
C LEU A 28 2.22 8.74 -6.34
N TYR A 29 2.94 7.83 -5.69
CA TYR A 29 4.28 8.05 -5.16
C TYR A 29 5.25 8.44 -6.28
N ARG A 30 5.27 7.67 -7.38
CA ARG A 30 6.10 7.94 -8.56
C ARG A 30 5.75 9.27 -9.22
N GLU A 31 4.45 9.56 -9.36
CA GLU A 31 4.00 10.82 -9.95
C GLU A 31 4.37 12.03 -9.08
N LEU A 32 4.18 11.91 -7.76
CA LEU A 32 4.51 12.96 -6.80
C LEU A 32 6.02 13.20 -6.73
N GLU A 33 6.85 12.16 -6.79
CA GLU A 33 8.31 12.32 -6.78
C GLU A 33 8.78 13.22 -7.94
N VAL A 34 8.26 12.97 -9.16
CA VAL A 34 8.56 13.80 -10.33
C VAL A 34 8.02 15.22 -10.17
N LYS A 35 6.81 15.39 -9.62
CA LYS A 35 6.22 16.72 -9.39
C LYS A 35 6.99 17.53 -8.35
N ILE A 36 7.47 16.89 -7.29
CA ILE A 36 8.25 17.51 -6.22
C ILE A 36 9.58 18.00 -6.79
N LEU A 37 10.28 17.15 -7.57
CA LEU A 37 11.58 17.50 -8.16
C LEU A 37 11.48 18.64 -9.20
N ASN A 38 10.37 18.73 -9.92
CA ASN A 38 10.12 19.79 -10.89
C ASN A 38 9.43 21.03 -10.29
N GLY A 39 9.07 20.99 -9.01
CA GLY A 39 8.37 22.08 -8.33
C GLY A 39 9.30 23.23 -7.99
N ASP A 40 8.78 24.45 -8.06
CA ASP A 40 9.50 25.65 -7.59
C ASP A 40 9.35 25.78 -6.07
N MET A 41 10.17 25.04 -5.33
CA MET A 41 10.15 24.99 -3.87
C MET A 41 11.55 25.09 -3.28
N GLU A 42 11.66 25.68 -2.09
CA GLU A 42 12.93 25.73 -1.37
C GLU A 42 13.38 24.32 -0.97
N ILE A 43 14.69 24.07 -1.04
CA ILE A 43 15.29 22.75 -0.76
C ILE A 43 14.81 22.13 0.57
N PRO A 44 14.70 22.85 1.70
CA PRO A 44 14.20 22.25 2.93
C PRO A 44 12.77 21.70 2.82
N ALA A 45 11.87 22.42 2.12
CA ALA A 45 10.49 21.99 1.91
C ALA A 45 10.43 20.79 0.96
N LEU A 46 11.26 20.78 -0.08
CA LEU A 46 11.40 19.66 -1.02
C LEU A 46 11.78 18.36 -0.30
N LEU A 47 12.82 18.42 0.53
CA LEU A 47 13.31 17.26 1.27
C LEU A 47 12.25 16.72 2.25
N LEU A 48 11.58 17.61 3.00
CA LEU A 48 10.51 17.20 3.90
C LEU A 48 9.34 16.56 3.15
N LEU A 49 8.95 17.10 2.00
CA LEU A 49 7.86 16.54 1.22
C LEU A 49 8.23 15.17 0.62
N ARG A 50 9.48 15.01 0.16
CA ARG A 50 10.01 13.71 -0.27
C ARG A 50 9.94 12.68 0.85
N ASP A 51 10.36 13.04 2.06
CA ASP A 51 10.34 12.13 3.21
C ASP A 51 8.90 11.74 3.58
N VAL A 52 7.95 12.69 3.53
CA VAL A 52 6.53 12.41 3.80
C VAL A 52 5.96 11.44 2.77
N ILE A 53 6.21 11.64 1.47
CA ILE A 53 5.66 10.72 0.45
C ILE A 53 6.30 9.33 0.55
N ALA A 54 7.58 9.24 0.92
CA ALA A 54 8.24 7.96 1.17
C ALA A 54 7.62 7.23 2.38
N LEU A 55 7.31 7.94 3.46
CA LEU A 55 6.64 7.36 4.64
C LEU A 55 5.23 6.85 4.32
N LEU A 56 4.51 7.50 3.40
CA LEU A 56 3.19 7.06 2.96
C LEU A 56 3.27 5.77 2.14
N GLU A 57 4.22 5.69 1.22
CA GLU A 57 4.50 4.46 0.45
C GLU A 57 4.87 3.31 1.38
N ASP A 58 5.82 3.54 2.29
CA ASP A 58 6.27 2.60 3.29
C ASP A 58 5.13 2.04 4.16
N ALA A 59 4.07 2.83 4.37
CA ALA A 59 2.90 2.41 5.13
C ALA A 59 1.94 1.56 4.27
N ALA A 60 1.83 1.87 2.98
CA ALA A 60 1.05 1.07 2.02
C ALA A 60 1.69 -0.30 1.79
N ASP A 61 3.01 -0.37 1.58
CA ASP A 61 3.79 -1.60 1.48
C ASP A 61 3.55 -2.53 2.68
N LYS A 62 3.66 -1.98 3.91
CA LYS A 62 3.43 -2.76 5.13
C LYS A 62 2.00 -3.27 5.24
N ALA A 63 1.02 -2.56 4.67
CA ALA A 63 -0.37 -3.03 4.63
C ALA A 63 -0.54 -4.15 3.60
N GLU A 64 0.14 -4.09 2.45
CA GLU A 64 0.20 -5.17 1.47
C GLU A 64 0.85 -6.43 2.06
N ASP A 65 2.02 -6.31 2.70
CA ASP A 65 2.70 -7.42 3.38
C ASP A 65 1.78 -8.15 4.37
N ALA A 66 1.05 -7.38 5.17
CA ALA A 66 0.10 -7.93 6.14
C ALA A 66 -1.09 -8.61 5.46
N SER A 67 -1.59 -8.03 4.38
CA SER A 67 -2.63 -8.60 3.53
C SER A 67 -2.18 -9.92 2.90
N ASP A 68 -0.94 -9.98 2.44
CA ASP A 68 -0.33 -11.17 1.84
C ASP A 68 -0.13 -12.29 2.84
N ALA A 69 0.33 -11.97 4.05
CA ALA A 69 0.37 -12.92 5.15
C ALA A 69 -1.04 -13.48 5.47
N ALA A 70 -2.06 -12.62 5.51
CA ALA A 70 -3.44 -13.04 5.74
C ALA A 70 -3.97 -13.93 4.59
N ARG A 71 -3.62 -13.61 3.34
CA ARG A 71 -3.94 -14.39 2.14
C ARG A 71 -3.31 -15.79 2.19
N ILE A 72 -2.04 -15.90 2.56
CA ILE A 72 -1.34 -17.19 2.74
C ILE A 72 -2.03 -18.03 3.81
N VAL A 73 -2.36 -17.43 4.96
CA VAL A 73 -3.07 -18.12 6.04
C VAL A 73 -4.44 -18.58 5.56
N ALA A 74 -5.20 -17.75 4.84
CA ALA A 74 -6.52 -18.11 4.32
C ALA A 74 -6.51 -19.28 3.32
N PHE A 75 -5.40 -19.51 2.61
CA PHE A 75 -5.23 -20.70 1.75
C PHE A 75 -4.80 -21.96 2.50
N ALA A 76 -4.22 -21.82 3.71
CA ALA A 76 -3.70 -22.94 4.50
C ALA A 76 -4.76 -23.61 5.41
N ILE A 77 -5.95 -23.02 5.56
CA ILE A 77 -7.07 -23.48 6.40
C ILE A 77 -8.36 -23.64 5.60
#